data_AF-A7J2Z0-F1
#
_entry.id   AF-A7J2Z0-F1
#
_cell.length_a   1.000
_cell.length_b   1.000
_cell.length_c   1.000
_cell.angle_alpha   90.00
_cell.angle_beta   90.00
_cell.angle_gamma   90.00
#
_symmetry.space_group_name_H-M   'P 1'
#
loop_
_entity.id
_entity.type
_entity.pdbx_description
1 polymer ?
#
loop_
_entity_poly.entity_id
_entity_poly.type
_entity_poly.pdbx_seq_one_letter_code
_entity_poly.pdbx_strand_id
1 'polypeptide(L)'
;QPNAMGGREVGGLVNQLAAHMDFDLADLQRVSRFWDAANMVQRPGLKAVDMFKAIEQGQVKAVWIMATNPVVSMPDAERIKAALARCELVVVSDCVGNTDTAQY
;
A
#
# COMPACT_ATOMS: atom_id res chain seq x y z
N GLN A 1 -0.08 1.08 15.82
CA GLN A 1 -1.28 1.42 15.03
C GLN A 1 -2.50 1.48 15.96
N PRO A 2 -2.72 2.60 16.67
CA PRO A 2 -3.87 2.73 17.58
C PRO A 2 -5.22 2.72 16.83
N ASN A 3 -5.23 3.08 15.54
CA ASN A 3 -6.42 3.07 14.68
C ASN A 3 -6.38 1.96 13.60
N ALA A 4 -5.97 0.76 13.97
CA ALA A 4 -5.86 -0.35 13.02
C ALA A 4 -7.21 -0.72 12.39
N MET A 5 -8.31 -0.64 13.15
CA MET A 5 -9.65 -0.92 12.63
C MET A 5 -10.17 0.18 11.70
N GLY A 6 -10.04 1.46 12.09
CA GLY A 6 -10.47 2.56 11.25
C GLY A 6 -9.73 2.60 9.91
N GLY A 7 -8.43 2.26 9.91
CA GLY A 7 -7.67 2.11 8.66
C GLY A 7 -8.23 1.01 7.74
N ARG A 8 -8.72 -0.11 8.30
CA ARG A 8 -9.36 -1.18 7.51
C ARG A 8 -10.70 -0.73 6.96
N GLU A 9 -11.50 -0.05 7.78
CA GLU A 9 -12.81 0.45 7.42
C GLU A 9 -12.74 1.42 6.23
N VAL A 10 -11.69 2.24 6.13
CA VAL A 10 -11.54 3.21 5.02
C VAL A 10 -10.79 2.66 3.80
N GLY A 11 -10.60 1.34 3.68
CA GLY A 11 -9.99 0.72 2.50
C GLY A 11 -8.46 0.59 2.55
N GLY A 12 -7.85 0.63 3.75
CA GLY A 12 -6.42 0.40 3.95
C GLY A 12 -5.95 -1.05 3.80
N LEU A 13 -6.79 -1.94 3.25
CA LEU A 13 -6.47 -3.33 2.98
C LEU A 13 -6.55 -3.61 1.48
N VAL A 14 -5.58 -4.36 0.98
CA VAL A 14 -5.51 -4.66 -0.46
C VAL A 14 -6.58 -5.63 -0.95
N ASN A 15 -7.26 -6.33 -0.03
CA ASN A 15 -8.24 -7.37 -0.33
C ASN A 15 -9.69 -6.95 -0.10
N GLN A 16 -9.94 -5.68 0.23
CA GLN A 16 -11.29 -5.14 0.43
C GLN A 16 -11.35 -3.70 -0.10
N LEU A 17 -12.54 -3.27 -0.47
CA LEU A 17 -12.85 -1.87 -0.74
C LEU A 17 -13.21 -1.15 0.58
N ALA A 18 -13.44 0.16 0.52
CA ALA A 18 -13.89 0.95 1.66
C ALA A 18 -15.22 0.41 2.22
N ALA A 19 -15.44 0.64 3.53
CA ALA A 19 -16.58 0.16 4.31
C ALA A 19 -16.78 -1.37 4.27
N HIS A 20 -15.67 -2.11 4.28
CA HIS A 20 -15.65 -3.59 4.29
C HIS A 20 -16.35 -4.25 3.09
N MET A 21 -16.44 -3.53 1.97
CA MET A 21 -17.00 -4.05 0.73
C MET A 21 -16.02 -4.99 0.01
N ASP A 22 -16.56 -5.92 -0.75
CA ASP A 22 -15.79 -6.88 -1.54
C ASP A 22 -15.71 -6.46 -3.02
N PHE A 23 -15.11 -7.32 -3.85
CA PHE A 23 -14.95 -7.10 -5.29
C PHE A 23 -16.07 -7.73 -6.13
N ASP A 24 -17.25 -7.96 -5.54
CA ASP A 24 -18.42 -8.34 -6.33
C ASP A 24 -19.00 -7.13 -7.09
N LEU A 25 -19.83 -7.41 -8.10
CA LEU A 25 -20.34 -6.38 -9.00
C LEU A 25 -21.18 -5.32 -8.26
N ALA A 26 -21.94 -5.71 -7.23
CA ALA A 26 -22.83 -4.79 -6.53
C ALA A 26 -22.02 -3.78 -5.69
N ASP A 27 -21.01 -4.27 -4.99
CA ASP A 27 -20.11 -3.46 -4.17
C ASP A 27 -19.22 -2.57 -5.03
N LEU A 28 -18.63 -3.10 -6.10
CA LEU A 28 -17.84 -2.32 -7.06
C LEU A 28 -18.63 -1.15 -7.63
N GLN A 29 -19.87 -1.38 -8.05
CA GLN A 29 -20.73 -0.33 -8.57
C GLN A 29 -21.11 0.69 -7.48
N ARG A 30 -21.31 0.26 -6.23
CA ARG A 30 -21.62 1.16 -5.13
C ARG A 30 -20.47 2.11 -4.86
N VAL A 31 -19.25 1.59 -4.68
CA VAL A 31 -18.07 2.41 -4.37
C VAL A 31 -17.70 3.29 -5.56
N SER A 32 -17.72 2.75 -6.79
CA SER A 32 -17.43 3.52 -8.01
C SER A 32 -18.38 4.71 -8.17
N ARG A 33 -19.69 4.52 -7.96
CA ARG A 33 -20.67 5.62 -8.00
C ARG A 33 -20.45 6.64 -6.90
N PHE A 34 -20.14 6.20 -5.67
CA PHE A 34 -19.96 7.10 -4.54
C PHE A 34 -18.73 8.01 -4.71
N TRP A 35 -17.63 7.48 -5.24
CA TRP A 35 -16.39 8.24 -5.47
C TRP A 35 -16.31 8.93 -6.84
N ASP A 36 -17.31 8.75 -7.72
CA ASP A 36 -17.23 9.16 -9.13
C ASP A 36 -15.94 8.64 -9.81
N ALA A 37 -15.56 7.40 -9.47
CA ALA A 37 -14.30 6.81 -9.88
C ALA A 37 -14.41 6.23 -11.30
N ALA A 38 -13.90 6.97 -12.28
CA ALA A 38 -13.89 6.57 -13.69
C ALA A 38 -13.13 5.26 -13.97
N ASN A 39 -12.14 4.91 -13.15
CA ASN A 39 -11.38 3.68 -13.26
C ASN A 39 -11.23 3.01 -11.89
N MET A 40 -12.23 2.21 -11.53
CA MET A 40 -12.26 1.49 -10.26
C MET A 40 -11.49 0.17 -10.36
N VAL A 41 -10.73 -0.15 -9.31
CA VAL A 41 -10.04 -1.43 -9.18
C VAL A 41 -11.05 -2.59 -9.18
N GLN A 42 -10.77 -3.66 -9.91
CA GLN A 42 -11.68 -4.80 -10.10
C GLN A 42 -11.24 -6.08 -9.35
N ARG A 43 -10.06 -6.05 -8.72
CA ARG A 43 -9.48 -7.21 -8.03
C ARG A 43 -8.54 -6.78 -6.89
N PRO A 44 -8.29 -7.64 -5.91
CA PRO A 44 -7.32 -7.37 -4.85
C PRO A 44 -5.93 -6.97 -5.35
N GLY A 45 -5.27 -6.10 -4.60
CA GLY A 45 -3.88 -5.70 -4.80
C GLY A 45 -2.86 -6.68 -4.21
N LEU A 46 -1.58 -6.34 -4.36
CA LEU A 46 -0.48 -7.13 -3.80
C LEU A 46 -0.36 -6.92 -2.29
N LYS A 47 -0.22 -8.01 -1.53
CA LYS A 47 0.14 -7.94 -0.11
C LYS A 47 1.56 -7.39 0.03
N ALA A 48 1.88 -6.81 1.18
CA ALA A 48 3.15 -6.10 1.41
C ALA A 48 4.40 -6.87 0.95
N VAL A 49 4.55 -8.13 1.35
CA VAL A 49 5.70 -8.96 0.94
C VAL A 49 5.79 -9.08 -0.59
N ASP A 50 4.67 -9.40 -1.24
CA ASP A 50 4.61 -9.57 -2.70
C ASP A 50 4.75 -8.25 -3.47
N MET A 51 4.27 -7.15 -2.89
CA MET A 51 4.49 -5.80 -3.40
C MET A 51 5.99 -5.46 -3.44
N PHE A 52 6.74 -5.74 -2.37
CA PHE A 52 8.19 -5.52 -2.38
C PHE A 52 8.92 -6.44 -3.37
N LYS A 53 8.48 -7.69 -3.55
CA LYS A 53 9.01 -8.54 -4.65
C LYS A 53 8.74 -7.92 -6.02
N ALA A 54 7.55 -7.35 -6.22
CA ALA A 54 7.17 -6.72 -7.48
C ALA A 54 7.99 -5.43 -7.74
N ILE A 55 8.39 -4.70 -6.69
CA ILE A 55 9.35 -3.58 -6.80
C ILE A 55 10.71 -4.09 -7.27
N GLU A 56 11.24 -5.16 -6.67
CA GLU A 56 12.52 -5.76 -7.10
C GLU A 56 12.50 -6.25 -8.55
N GLN A 57 11.34 -6.67 -9.03
CA GLN A 57 11.14 -7.15 -10.40
C GLN A 57 10.87 -6.00 -11.39
N GLY A 58 10.79 -4.75 -10.91
CA GLY A 58 10.48 -3.58 -11.74
C GLY A 58 9.03 -3.49 -12.21
N GLN A 59 8.13 -4.30 -11.66
CA GLN A 59 6.69 -4.28 -11.97
C GLN A 59 5.98 -3.14 -11.23
N VAL A 60 6.40 -2.86 -10.00
CA VAL A 60 5.99 -1.68 -9.24
C VAL A 60 7.14 -0.68 -9.25
N LYS A 61 6.90 0.47 -9.88
CA LYS A 61 7.92 1.52 -10.10
C LYS A 61 7.83 2.66 -9.09
N ALA A 62 6.69 2.82 -8.44
CA ALA A 62 6.46 3.84 -7.44
C ALA A 62 5.82 3.22 -6.21
N VAL A 63 6.27 3.65 -5.03
CA VAL A 63 5.68 3.26 -3.74
C VAL A 63 5.54 4.48 -2.84
N TRP A 64 4.37 4.62 -2.22
CA TRP A 64 4.09 5.65 -1.24
C TRP A 64 3.88 5.03 0.13
N ILE A 65 4.77 5.35 1.06
CA ILE A 65 4.82 4.80 2.40
C ILE A 65 4.36 5.88 3.38
N MET A 66 3.25 5.63 4.06
CA MET A 66 2.60 6.60 4.95
C MET A 66 2.66 6.11 6.39
N ALA A 67 3.30 6.90 7.26
CA ALA A 67 3.39 6.71 8.72
C ALA A 67 3.78 5.28 9.15
N THR A 68 4.74 4.68 8.44
CA THR A 68 5.28 3.36 8.74
C THR A 68 6.73 3.24 8.26
N ASN A 69 7.50 2.36 8.92
CA ASN A 69 8.92 2.14 8.65
C ASN A 69 9.14 0.67 8.22
N PRO A 70 8.83 0.28 6.96
CA PRO A 70 8.94 -1.09 6.49
C PRO A 70 10.34 -1.68 6.59
N VAL A 71 11.40 -0.88 6.51
CA VAL A 71 12.77 -1.38 6.73
C VAL A 71 12.94 -2.01 8.11
N VAL A 72 12.20 -1.52 9.12
CA VAL A 72 12.20 -2.07 10.49
C VAL A 72 11.07 -3.08 10.70
N SER A 73 9.88 -2.84 10.16
CA SER A 73 8.68 -3.62 10.49
C SER A 73 8.44 -4.85 9.61
N MET A 74 9.07 -4.93 8.43
CA MET A 74 8.93 -6.06 7.52
C MET A 74 10.00 -7.13 7.81
N PRO A 75 9.71 -8.42 7.51
CA PRO A 75 10.74 -9.44 7.51
C PRO A 75 11.79 -9.13 6.42
N ASP A 76 13.04 -9.54 6.68
CA ASP A 76 14.17 -9.41 5.74
C ASP A 76 14.48 -7.95 5.36
N ALA A 77 14.96 -7.18 6.33
CA ALA A 77 15.24 -5.75 6.17
C ALA A 77 16.19 -5.42 5.00
N GLU A 78 17.22 -6.23 4.78
CA GLU A 78 18.18 -6.01 3.69
C GLU A 78 17.53 -6.12 2.31
N ARG A 79 16.60 -7.06 2.17
CA ARG A 79 15.78 -7.18 0.97
C ARG A 79 14.88 -5.96 0.75
N ILE A 80 14.24 -5.47 1.81
CA ILE A 80 13.39 -4.27 1.73
C ILE A 80 14.21 -3.04 1.32
N LYS A 81 15.39 -2.84 1.91
CA LYS A 81 16.33 -1.78 1.51
C LYS A 81 16.71 -1.91 0.03
N ALA A 82 17.05 -3.11 -0.43
CA ALA A 82 17.39 -3.35 -1.84
C ALA A 82 16.22 -3.07 -2.79
N ALA A 83 14.99 -3.40 -2.38
CA ALA A 83 13.79 -3.09 -3.15
C ALA A 83 13.57 -1.56 -3.24
N LEU A 84 13.62 -0.86 -2.12
CA LEU A 84 13.44 0.60 -2.07
C LEU A 84 14.50 1.34 -2.90
N ALA A 85 15.78 0.96 -2.78
CA ALA A 85 16.87 1.55 -3.55
C ALA A 85 16.75 1.36 -5.07
N ARG A 86 15.98 0.35 -5.52
CA ARG A 86 15.74 0.06 -6.94
C ARG A 86 14.42 0.63 -7.47
N CYS A 87 13.54 1.10 -6.58
CA CYS A 87 12.26 1.67 -6.98
C CYS A 87 12.51 3.02 -7.68
N GLU A 88 11.78 3.31 -8.76
CA GLU A 88 11.97 4.55 -9.52
C GLU A 88 11.50 5.78 -8.74
N LEU A 89 10.52 5.60 -7.86
CA LEU A 89 10.01 6.64 -6.97
C LEU A 89 9.60 6.06 -5.61
N VAL A 90 10.27 6.52 -4.55
CA VAL A 90 9.85 6.28 -3.17
C VAL A 90 9.34 7.61 -2.60
N VAL A 91 8.11 7.60 -2.08
CA VAL A 91 7.57 8.74 -1.32
C VAL A 91 7.37 8.28 0.11
N VAL A 92 7.91 9.03 1.07
CA VAL A 92 7.71 8.79 2.50
C VAL A 92 6.97 9.97 3.11
N SER A 93 5.80 9.70 3.69
CA SER A 93 5.02 10.67 4.45
C SER A 93 4.99 10.25 5.90
N ASP A 94 5.85 10.85 6.72
CA ASP A 94 6.00 10.54 8.13
C ASP A 94 6.12 11.84 8.95
N CYS A 95 5.76 11.80 10.23
CA CYS A 95 5.99 12.92 11.16
C CYS A 95 7.41 12.91 11.73
N VAL A 96 8.16 11.82 11.57
CA VAL A 96 9.56 11.68 11.96
C VAL A 96 10.43 11.69 10.71
N GLY A 97 11.27 12.73 10.57
CA GLY A 97 12.10 12.90 9.37
C GLY A 97 13.29 11.94 9.26
N ASN A 98 13.69 11.27 10.34
CA ASN A 98 14.85 10.38 10.36
C ASN A 98 14.45 8.95 10.73
N THR A 99 13.87 8.23 9.78
CA THR A 99 13.57 6.80 9.90
C THR A 99 14.41 6.00 8.90
N ASP A 100 14.58 4.69 9.12
CA ASP A 100 15.33 3.82 8.21
C ASP A 100 14.73 3.81 6.79
N THR A 101 13.41 4.00 6.67
CA THR A 101 12.73 4.07 5.37
C THR A 101 12.88 5.45 4.71
N ALA A 102 12.96 6.55 5.48
CA ALA A 102 13.09 7.91 4.94
C ALA A 102 14.45 8.20 4.26
N GLN A 103 15.35 7.21 4.23
CA GLN A 103 16.66 7.29 3.57
C GLN A 103 16.60 7.00 2.06
N TYR A 104 15.44 6.56 1.55
CA TYR A 104 15.22 6.14 0.15
C TYR A 104 14.17 7.05 -0.50
#